data_AF-A0A9E3RZ84-F1
#
_entry.id   AF-A0A9E3RZ84-F1
#
_cell.length_a   1.000
_cell.length_b   1.000
_cell.length_c   1.000
_cell.angle_alpha   90.00
_cell.angle_beta   90.00
_cell.angle_gamma   90.00
#
_symmetry.space_group_name_H-M   'P 1'
#
loop_
_entity.id
_entity.type
_entity.pdbx_description
1 polymer ?
#
loop_
_entity_poly.entity_id
_entity_poly.type
_entity_poly.pdbx_seq_one_letter_code
_entity_poly.pdbx_strand_id
1 'polypeptide(L)'
;MKVTACPHCGATRIVTSQVPKDVVVVLPCPNCHDLVVMFRTKIIALSRKIIEQGSFEEKKAHISEVIAEFLDPSLFKMPLPQEDDSELPLPT
;
A
#
# COMPACT_ATOMS: atom_id res chain seq x y z
N MET A 1 -15.12 -5.87 0.75
CA MET A 1 -13.74 -6.41 0.71
C MET A 1 -13.16 -6.11 -0.66
N LYS A 2 -12.06 -5.36 -0.77
CA LYS A 2 -11.35 -5.21 -2.05
C LYS A 2 -10.26 -6.27 -2.10
N VAL A 3 -10.44 -7.25 -2.99
CA VAL A 3 -9.47 -8.30 -3.25
C VAL A 3 -8.59 -7.82 -4.38
N THR A 4 -7.28 -7.72 -4.14
CA THR A 4 -6.30 -7.35 -5.16
C THR A 4 -5.53 -8.60 -5.58
N ALA A 5 -5.26 -8.73 -6.89
CA ALA A 5 -4.52 -9.86 -7.44
C ALA A 5 -3.04 -9.75 -7.11
N CYS A 6 -2.39 -10.90 -6.88
CA CYS A 6 -0.95 -10.95 -6.75
C CYS A 6 -0.26 -10.56 -8.09
N PRO A 7 0.68 -9.61 -8.10
CA PRO A 7 1.37 -9.20 -9.32
C PRO A 7 2.30 -10.28 -9.90
N HIS A 8 2.64 -11.30 -9.09
CA HIS A 8 3.51 -12.40 -9.52
C HIS A 8 2.74 -13.58 -10.15
N CYS A 9 1.59 -13.95 -9.58
CA CYS A 9 0.87 -15.18 -9.99
C CYS A 9 -0.61 -14.97 -10.36
N GLY A 10 -1.13 -13.74 -10.27
CA GLY A 10 -2.53 -13.42 -10.60
C GLY A 10 -3.58 -13.88 -9.58
N ALA A 11 -3.20 -14.61 -8.53
CA ALA A 11 -4.15 -15.11 -7.52
C ALA A 11 -4.83 -13.97 -6.75
N THR A 12 -6.15 -14.00 -6.67
CA THR A 12 -7.02 -13.02 -5.98
C THR A 12 -7.24 -13.43 -4.53
N ARG A 13 -6.21 -13.31 -3.67
CA ARG A 13 -6.34 -13.74 -2.26
C ARG A 13 -5.62 -12.88 -1.23
N ILE A 14 -5.06 -11.73 -1.61
CA ILE A 14 -4.41 -10.86 -0.65
C ILE A 14 -5.51 -10.08 0.09
N VAL A 15 -5.86 -10.57 1.28
CA VAL A 15 -6.89 -9.98 2.13
C VAL A 15 -6.36 -8.69 2.72
N THR A 16 -6.84 -7.56 2.21
CA THR A 16 -6.40 -6.20 2.57
C THR A 16 -7.16 -5.61 3.76
N SER A 17 -8.19 -6.31 4.26
CA SER A 17 -9.24 -5.72 5.11
C SER A 17 -8.87 -5.42 6.55
N GLN A 18 -7.70 -5.86 7.03
CA GLN A 18 -7.26 -5.61 8.42
C GLN A 18 -6.08 -4.63 8.52
N VAL A 19 -5.56 -4.15 7.40
CA VAL A 19 -4.40 -3.25 7.41
C VAL A 19 -4.89 -1.80 7.50
N PRO A 20 -4.41 -0.99 8.46
CA PRO A 20 -4.74 0.43 8.51
C PRO A 20 -4.36 1.14 7.22
N LYS A 21 -5.13 2.18 6.83
CA LYS A 21 -4.98 2.85 5.54
C LYS A 21 -3.59 3.41 5.28
N ASP A 22 -2.87 3.83 6.32
CA ASP A 22 -1.57 4.50 6.19
C ASP A 22 -0.40 3.62 6.64
N VAL A 23 -0.56 2.29 6.56
CA VAL A 23 0.49 1.32 6.85
C VAL A 23 0.96 0.63 5.57
N VAL A 24 2.28 0.60 5.38
CA VAL A 24 2.92 -0.22 4.35
C VAL A 24 3.19 -1.61 4.92
N VAL A 25 2.69 -2.64 4.25
CA VAL A 25 2.87 -4.04 4.68
C VAL A 25 3.68 -4.79 3.64
N VAL A 26 4.68 -5.54 4.10
CA VAL A 26 5.44 -6.50 3.31
C VAL A 26 5.06 -7.89 3.76
N LEU A 27 4.60 -8.73 2.83
CA LEU A 27 4.20 -10.11 3.13
C LEU A 27 4.46 -11.04 1.94
N PRO A 28 4.60 -12.35 2.16
CA PRO A 28 4.61 -13.32 1.07
C PRO A 28 3.19 -13.57 0.54
N CYS A 29 3.07 -13.82 -0.77
CA CYS A 29 1.84 -14.32 -1.36
C CYS A 29 1.56 -15.75 -0.88
N PRO A 30 0.35 -16.10 -0.39
CA PRO A 30 0.06 -17.45 0.07
C PRO A 30 0.05 -18.51 -1.06
N ASN A 31 0.13 -18.10 -2.33
CA ASN A 31 0.11 -18.99 -3.48
C ASN A 31 1.53 -19.24 -4.04
N CYS A 32 2.17 -18.18 -4.58
CA CYS A 32 3.52 -18.30 -5.15
C CYS A 32 4.64 -18.10 -4.13
N HIS A 33 4.32 -17.75 -2.90
CA HIS A 33 5.26 -17.46 -1.81
C HIS A 33 6.19 -16.27 -2.06
N ASP A 34 6.12 -15.57 -3.19
CA ASP A 34 6.96 -14.40 -3.46
C ASP A 34 6.49 -13.16 -2.68
N LEU A 35 7.39 -12.19 -2.47
CA LEU A 35 7.14 -11.02 -1.66
C LEU A 35 6.32 -9.96 -2.41
N VAL A 36 5.40 -9.33 -1.68
CA VAL A 36 4.60 -8.21 -2.17
C VAL A 36 4.61 -7.09 -1.14
N VAL A 37 4.53 -5.86 -1.62
CA VAL A 37 4.28 -4.67 -0.79
C VAL A 37 2.86 -4.19 -1.04
N MET A 38 2.14 -3.90 0.04
CA MET A 38 0.80 -3.36 0.01
C MET A 38 0.75 -2.02 0.73
N PHE A 39 0.09 -1.05 0.09
CA PHE A 39 -0.28 0.21 0.70
C PHE A 39 -1.67 0.61 0.18
N ARG A 40 -2.60 0.87 1.12
CA ARG A 40 -4.03 1.12 0.81
C ARG A 40 -4.63 -0.01 -0.05
N THR A 41 -4.92 0.27 -1.31
CA THR A 41 -5.51 -0.71 -2.26
C THR A 41 -4.54 -1.14 -3.36
N LYS A 42 -3.30 -0.63 -3.34
CA LYS A 42 -2.28 -0.94 -4.35
C LYS A 42 -1.35 -2.03 -3.81
N ILE A 43 -1.03 -2.98 -4.68
CA ILE A 43 -0.09 -4.08 -4.41
C ILE A 43 0.99 -4.03 -5.48
N ILE A 44 2.24 -4.11 -5.05
CA ILE A 44 3.43 -4.05 -5.91
C ILE A 44 4.29 -5.28 -5.63
N ALA A 45 4.92 -5.80 -6.68
CA ALA A 45 5.86 -6.91 -6.58
C ALA A 45 7.13 -6.46 -5.85
N LEU A 46 7.57 -7.22 -4.84
CA LEU A 46 8.87 -7.05 -4.24
C LEU A 46 9.75 -8.22 -4.65
N SER A 47 10.89 -7.95 -5.29
CA SER A 47 11.78 -9.01 -5.75
C SER A 47 12.47 -9.68 -4.57
N ARG A 48 12.03 -10.88 -4.20
CA ARG A 48 12.67 -11.66 -3.13
C ARG A 48 14.17 -11.85 -3.37
N LYS A 49 14.56 -12.12 -4.62
CA LYS A 49 15.98 -12.28 -4.99
C LYS A 49 16.81 -11.05 -4.62
N ILE A 50 16.32 -9.84 -4.93
CA ILE A 50 17.05 -8.61 -4.60
C ILE A 50 17.07 -8.39 -3.08
N ILE A 51 15.94 -8.58 -2.41
CA ILE A 51 15.83 -8.38 -0.96
C ILE A 51 16.74 -9.32 -0.16
N GLU A 52 16.82 -10.60 -0.55
CA GLU A 52 17.62 -11.59 0.16
C GLU A 52 19.10 -11.54 -0.26
N GLN A 53 19.37 -11.53 -1.56
CA GLN A 53 20.71 -11.79 -2.13
C GLN A 53 21.38 -10.58 -2.75
N GLY A 54 20.67 -9.47 -2.96
CA GLY A 54 21.22 -8.25 -3.55
C GLY A 54 22.26 -7.58 -2.64
N SER A 55 23.07 -6.72 -3.24
CA SER A 55 23.91 -5.76 -2.52
C SER A 55 23.06 -4.71 -1.79
N PHE A 56 23.69 -3.97 -0.88
CA PHE A 56 23.00 -2.87 -0.19
C PHE A 56 22.45 -1.83 -1.17
N GLU A 57 23.20 -1.50 -2.23
CA GLU A 57 22.77 -0.54 -3.24
C GLU A 57 21.58 -1.06 -4.06
N GLU A 58 21.59 -2.33 -4.47
CA GLU A 58 20.45 -2.94 -5.18
C GLU A 58 19.20 -3.00 -4.31
N LYS A 59 19.34 -3.36 -3.02
CA LYS A 59 18.22 -3.36 -2.07
C LYS A 59 17.65 -1.95 -1.89
N LYS A 60 18.52 -0.95 -1.71
CA LYS A 60 18.12 0.46 -1.56
C LYS A 60 17.40 0.95 -2.80
N ALA A 61 17.93 0.70 -3.98
CA ALA A 61 17.33 1.10 -5.26
C ALA A 61 15.95 0.46 -5.42
N HIS A 62 15.86 -0.86 -5.26
CA HIS A 62 14.60 -1.61 -5.42
C HIS A 62 13.50 -1.15 -4.45
N ILE A 63 13.84 -0.95 -3.17
CA ILE A 63 12.89 -0.43 -2.18
C ILE A 63 12.44 0.99 -2.55
N SER A 64 13.37 1.84 -3.02
CA SER A 64 13.06 3.23 -3.38
C SER A 64 12.11 3.29 -4.58
N GLU A 65 12.31 2.45 -5.58
CA GLU A 65 11.43 2.33 -6.75
C GLU A 65 10.02 1.89 -6.34
N VAL A 66 9.92 0.85 -5.50
CA VAL A 66 8.63 0.37 -4.98
C VAL A 66 7.91 1.43 -4.14
N ILE A 67 8.63 2.19 -3.32
CA ILE A 67 8.03 3.28 -2.54
C ILE A 67 7.61 4.45 -3.44
N ALA A 68 8.44 4.82 -4.43
CA ALA A 68 8.14 5.89 -5.37
C ALA A 68 6.83 5.66 -6.13
N GLU A 69 6.51 4.40 -6.44
CA GLU A 69 5.22 4.02 -7.03
C GLU A 69 3.99 4.30 -6.15
N PHE A 70 4.17 4.45 -4.83
CA PHE A 70 3.11 4.87 -3.92
C PHE A 70 3.07 6.39 -3.71
N LEU A 71 4.13 7.11 -4.07
CA LEU A 71 4.24 8.58 -3.97
C LEU A 71 3.49 9.33 -5.09
N ASP A 72 2.73 8.61 -5.92
CA ASP A 72 1.83 9.26 -6.87
C ASP A 72 0.91 10.25 -6.11
N PRO A 73 0.90 11.54 -6.47
CA PRO A 73 0.16 12.57 -5.74
C PRO A 73 -1.36 12.32 -5.72
N SER A 74 -1.88 11.48 -6.61
CA SER A 74 -3.27 11.01 -6.55
C SER A 74 -3.56 10.14 -5.31
N LEU A 75 -2.55 9.47 -4.75
CA LEU A 75 -2.67 8.62 -3.57
C LEU A 75 -2.66 9.42 -2.28
N PHE A 76 -2.06 10.61 -2.21
CA PHE A 76 -1.97 11.40 -0.98
C PHE A 76 -3.00 12.52 -0.86
N LYS A 77 -4.04 12.56 -1.71
CA LYS A 77 -5.18 13.47 -1.50
C LYS A 77 -5.89 13.13 -0.19
N MET A 78 -5.48 13.79 0.89
CA MET A 78 -6.22 13.82 2.15
C MET A 78 -7.56 14.50 1.87
N PRO A 79 -8.67 14.01 2.46
CA PRO A 79 -9.88 14.82 2.55
C PRO A 79 -9.49 16.11 3.26
N LEU A 80 -9.77 17.26 2.63
CA LEU A 80 -9.72 18.52 3.34
C LEU A 80 -10.63 18.40 4.57
N PRO A 81 -10.22 18.89 5.75
CA PRO A 81 -11.11 18.94 6.90
C PRO A 81 -12.39 19.67 6.46
N GLN A 82 -13.53 18.99 6.59
CA GLN A 82 -14.81 19.64 6.37
C GLN A 82 -14.95 20.66 7.49
N GLU A 83 -15.02 21.94 7.12
CA GLU A 83 -15.47 22.99 8.02
C GLU A 83 -16.91 22.61 8.41
N ASP A 84 -17.07 22.05 9.61
CA ASP A 84 -18.37 21.84 10.24
C ASP A 84 -18.96 23.23 10.52
N ASP A 85 -19.71 23.77 9.54
CA ASP A 85 -20.66 24.87 9.73
C ASP A 85 -21.78 24.40 10.67
N SER A 86 -21.44 24.23 11.94
CA SER A 86 -22.40 24.04 13.03
C SER A 86 -22.79 25.41 13.60
N GLU A 87 -23.47 26.20 12.77
CA GLU A 87 -24.22 27.37 13.23
C GLU A 87 -25.47 26.87 13.98
N LEU A 88 -25.34 26.62 15.28
CA LEU A 88 -26.47 26.37 16.18
C LEU A 88 -27.17 27.72 16.47
N PRO A 89 -28.47 27.91 16.14
CA PRO A 89 -29.16 29.13 16.54
C PRO A 89 -29.39 29.15 18.05
N LEU A 90 -29.08 30.29 18.68
CA LEU A 90 -29.36 30.59 20.08
C LEU A 90 -30.87 30.55 20.36
N PRO A 91 -31.32 29.95 21.48
CA PRO A 91 -32.72 29.99 21.88
C PRO A 91 -33.12 31.42 22.26
N THR A 92 -34.28 31.86 21.76
CA THR A 92 -34.94 33.13 22.10
C THR A 92 -35.75 33.02 23.38
#